data_AF-A0A851AUF8-F1
#
_entry.id   AF-A0A851AUF8-F1
#
_cell.length_a   1.000
_cell.length_b   1.000
_cell.length_c   1.000
_cell.angle_alpha   90.00
_cell.angle_beta   90.00
_cell.angle_gamma   90.00
#
_symmetry.space_group_name_H-M   'P 1'
#
loop_
_entity.id
_entity.type
_entity.pdbx_description
1 polymer ?
#
loop_
_entity_poly.entity_id
_entity_poly.type
_entity_poly.pdbx_seq_one_letter_code
_entity_poly.pdbx_strand_id
1 'polypeptide(L)'
;LLKLTRVVLSHRLKALFIITFKFMSFASIILYWRITEDPKGRAQVYSLPVEIRCGHSVPSPPCTTAAEPPPSPGDVFFVETSERTNPSYLFTCSVESAARAHPGTRVVVLMKGLANGNASLPNHWGFSLLSCFPNMEIRRLDLVELFSGTPLAKWYLQSDHQKEPYFLPILSDACRTAIMWKFGGIYLDTDFIVL
;
A
#
# COMPACT_ATOMS: atom_id res chain seq x y z
N LEU A 1 -66.43 -15.32 -2.76
CA LEU A 1 -65.21 -15.97 -3.29
C LEU A 1 -64.18 -14.99 -3.86
N LEU A 2 -64.56 -14.06 -4.75
CA LEU A 2 -63.63 -13.22 -5.53
C LEU A 2 -62.69 -12.28 -4.72
N LYS A 3 -63.14 -11.77 -3.56
CA LYS A 3 -62.32 -10.91 -2.69
C LYS A 3 -61.22 -11.68 -1.96
N LEU A 4 -61.49 -12.92 -1.56
CA LEU A 4 -60.55 -13.76 -0.81
C LEU A 4 -59.38 -14.21 -1.69
N THR A 5 -59.67 -14.59 -2.95
CA THR A 5 -58.65 -14.96 -3.93
C THR A 5 -57.73 -13.79 -4.30
N ARG A 6 -58.26 -12.56 -4.39
CA ARG A 6 -57.47 -11.35 -4.66
C ARG A 6 -56.51 -11.00 -3.51
N VAL A 7 -56.94 -11.18 -2.26
CA VAL A 7 -56.10 -10.95 -1.07
C VAL A 7 -54.97 -11.98 -0.98
N VAL A 8 -55.27 -13.26 -1.21
CA VAL A 8 -54.26 -14.34 -1.22
C VAL A 8 -53.23 -14.14 -2.34
N LEU A 9 -53.67 -13.73 -3.53
CA LEU A 9 -52.77 -13.44 -4.66
C LEU A 9 -51.84 -12.24 -4.38
N SER A 10 -52.39 -11.17 -3.78
CA SER A 10 -51.60 -10.00 -3.34
C SER A 10 -50.54 -10.37 -2.31
N HIS A 11 -50.87 -11.23 -1.35
CA HIS A 11 -49.93 -11.69 -0.33
C HIS A 11 -48.79 -12.54 -0.91
N ARG A 12 -49.11 -13.40 -1.89
CA ARG A 12 -48.10 -14.19 -2.62
C ARG A 12 -47.17 -13.33 -3.45
N LEU A 13 -47.69 -12.29 -4.12
CA LEU A 13 -46.88 -11.34 -4.88
C LEU A 13 -45.95 -10.52 -3.96
N LYS A 14 -46.44 -10.07 -2.80
CA LYS A 14 -45.62 -9.39 -1.79
C LYS A 14 -44.52 -10.29 -1.22
N ALA A 15 -44.84 -11.54 -0.90
CA ALA A 15 -43.86 -12.51 -0.41
C ALA A 15 -42.78 -12.81 -1.46
N LEU A 16 -43.19 -12.99 -2.72
CA LEU A 16 -42.26 -13.20 -3.82
C LEU A 16 -41.31 -12.00 -4.00
N PHE A 17 -41.84 -10.77 -3.92
CA PHE A 17 -41.03 -9.55 -4.01
C PHE A 17 -40.01 -9.42 -2.87
N ILE A 18 -40.39 -9.79 -1.64
CA ILE A 18 -39.47 -9.78 -0.50
C ILE A 18 -38.36 -10.82 -0.69
N ILE A 19 -38.72 -12.02 -1.15
CA ILE A 19 -37.76 -13.11 -1.39
C ILE A 19 -36.78 -12.72 -2.51
N THR A 20 -37.27 -12.17 -3.62
CA THR A 20 -36.39 -11.73 -4.71
C THR A 20 -35.48 -10.59 -4.29
N PHE A 21 -35.98 -9.60 -3.54
CA PHE A 21 -35.14 -8.53 -3.00
C PHE A 21 -34.03 -9.06 -2.08
N LYS A 22 -34.36 -9.99 -1.18
CA LYS A 22 -33.37 -10.62 -0.29
C LYS A 22 -32.34 -11.44 -1.06
N PHE A 23 -32.78 -12.21 -2.06
CA PHE A 23 -31.87 -12.96 -2.93
C PHE A 23 -30.93 -12.04 -3.70
N MET A 24 -31.46 -10.95 -4.30
CA MET A 24 -30.64 -9.96 -5.02
C MET A 24 -29.65 -9.25 -4.10
N SER A 25 -30.07 -8.88 -2.88
CA SER A 25 -29.18 -8.28 -1.88
C SER A 25 -28.05 -9.24 -1.46
N PHE A 26 -28.38 -10.52 -1.24
CA PHE A 26 -27.38 -11.53 -0.88
C PHE A 26 -26.42 -11.82 -2.05
N ALA A 27 -26.93 -11.94 -3.27
CA ALA A 27 -26.13 -12.13 -4.47
C ALA A 27 -25.20 -10.94 -4.74
N SER A 28 -25.66 -9.71 -4.49
CA SER A 28 -24.82 -8.50 -4.64
C SER A 28 -23.74 -8.41 -3.54
N ILE A 29 -24.03 -8.83 -2.30
CA ILE A 29 -23.00 -8.97 -1.26
C ILE A 29 -21.96 -10.02 -1.64
N ILE A 30 -22.38 -11.19 -2.13
CA ILE A 30 -21.47 -12.24 -2.60
C ILE A 30 -20.62 -11.76 -3.78
N LEU A 31 -21.22 -11.07 -4.74
CA LEU A 31 -20.50 -10.54 -5.90
C LEU A 31 -19.51 -9.45 -5.47
N TYR A 32 -19.90 -8.58 -4.54
CA TYR A 32 -19.01 -7.57 -3.96
C TYR A 32 -17.82 -8.22 -3.24
N TRP A 33 -18.06 -9.25 -2.43
CA TRP A 33 -17.00 -10.01 -1.76
C TRP A 33 -16.08 -10.69 -2.78
N ARG A 34 -16.65 -11.36 -3.80
CA ARG A 34 -15.88 -12.00 -4.90
C ARG A 34 -15.00 -11.01 -5.67
N ILE A 35 -15.49 -9.82 -5.97
CA ILE A 35 -14.72 -8.77 -6.66
C ILE A 35 -13.61 -8.23 -5.75
N THR A 36 -13.87 -8.13 -4.45
CA THR A 36 -12.90 -7.61 -3.47
C THR A 36 -11.84 -8.66 -3.09
N GLU A 37 -12.17 -9.95 -3.15
CA GLU A 37 -11.29 -11.08 -2.81
C GLU A 37 -10.45 -11.61 -3.99
N ASP A 38 -10.65 -11.14 -5.23
CA ASP A 38 -9.86 -11.60 -6.40
C ASP A 38 -8.82 -10.59 -6.93
N PRO A 39 -7.82 -10.16 -6.13
CA PRO A 39 -6.59 -9.59 -6.67
C PRO A 39 -5.58 -10.68 -7.10
N LYS A 40 -5.82 -11.97 -6.78
CA LYS A 40 -4.89 -13.06 -7.07
C LYS A 40 -4.92 -13.51 -8.54
N GLY A 41 -6.08 -13.52 -9.20
CA GLY A 41 -6.21 -14.01 -10.58
C GLY A 41 -5.62 -13.08 -11.66
N ARG A 42 -5.59 -11.76 -11.43
CA ARG A 42 -5.03 -10.79 -12.41
C ARG A 42 -3.50 -10.73 -12.41
N ALA A 43 -2.84 -11.16 -11.34
CA ALA A 43 -1.38 -11.11 -11.22
C ALA A 43 -0.65 -12.13 -12.12
N GLN A 44 -1.37 -13.11 -12.68
CA GLN A 44 -0.78 -14.23 -13.42
C GLN A 44 -0.52 -13.98 -14.92
N VAL A 45 -0.92 -12.82 -15.46
CA VAL A 45 -0.80 -12.57 -16.91
C VAL A 45 0.61 -12.07 -17.31
N TYR A 46 1.44 -11.65 -16.35
CA TYR A 46 2.83 -11.27 -16.59
C TYR A 46 3.73 -11.83 -15.47
N SER A 47 4.40 -12.94 -15.71
CA SER A 47 5.40 -13.48 -14.77
C SER A 47 6.77 -12.90 -15.12
N LEU A 48 7.19 -11.87 -14.38
CA LEU A 48 8.57 -11.36 -14.44
C LEU A 48 9.54 -12.37 -13.80
N PRO A 49 10.80 -12.42 -14.25
CA PRO A 49 11.82 -13.21 -13.58
C PRO A 49 12.00 -12.69 -12.15
N VAL A 50 12.16 -13.60 -11.20
CA VAL A 50 12.34 -13.26 -9.78
C VAL A 50 13.63 -12.46 -9.56
N GLU A 51 14.65 -12.74 -10.35
CA GLU A 51 15.94 -12.04 -10.35
C GLU A 51 16.05 -11.19 -11.62
N ILE A 52 16.28 -9.90 -11.43
CA ILE A 52 16.43 -8.90 -12.49
C ILE A 52 17.89 -8.46 -12.52
N ARG A 53 18.50 -8.57 -13.71
CA ARG A 53 19.86 -8.06 -13.94
C ARG A 53 19.80 -6.56 -14.23
N CYS A 54 20.48 -5.79 -13.41
CA CYS A 54 20.57 -4.35 -13.56
C CYS A 54 21.36 -3.98 -14.83
N GLY A 55 20.76 -3.17 -15.71
CA GLY A 55 21.45 -2.60 -16.86
C GLY A 55 22.28 -1.37 -16.50
N HIS A 56 23.19 -0.96 -17.38
CA HIS A 56 24.02 0.27 -17.24
C HIS A 56 23.22 1.59 -17.26
N SER A 57 21.89 1.53 -17.25
CA SER A 57 20.96 2.65 -17.46
C SER A 57 20.46 3.30 -16.17
N VAL A 58 21.02 2.93 -15.01
CA VAL A 58 20.74 3.60 -13.74
C VAL A 58 21.69 4.79 -13.61
N PRO A 59 21.20 6.04 -13.64
CA PRO A 59 22.04 7.21 -13.44
C PRO A 59 22.69 7.13 -12.06
N SER A 60 24.02 7.22 -12.02
CA SER A 60 24.73 7.42 -10.75
C SER A 60 24.51 8.87 -10.28
N PRO A 61 24.55 9.13 -8.96
CA PRO A 61 24.46 10.50 -8.44
C PRO A 61 25.50 11.39 -9.14
N PRO A 62 25.14 12.60 -9.62
CA PRO A 62 26.11 13.52 -10.18
C PRO A 62 27.14 13.91 -9.11
N CYS A 63 28.42 13.82 -9.46
CA CYS A 63 29.53 14.22 -8.58
C CYS A 63 29.47 15.74 -8.35
N THR A 64 29.41 16.18 -7.09
CA THR A 64 29.16 17.58 -6.73
C THR A 64 30.42 18.43 -6.96
N THR A 65 30.40 19.30 -7.97
CA THR A 65 31.40 20.37 -8.15
C THR A 65 31.10 21.55 -7.22
N ALA A 66 32.02 21.80 -6.27
CA ALA A 66 32.38 23.03 -5.55
C ALA A 66 31.47 24.28 -5.54
N ALA A 67 30.14 24.12 -5.45
CA ALA A 67 29.21 25.17 -5.05
C ALA A 67 28.38 24.62 -3.88
N GLU A 68 28.15 25.43 -2.85
CA GLU A 68 27.33 25.02 -1.70
C GLU A 68 25.97 24.51 -2.19
N PRO A 69 25.60 23.25 -1.88
CA PRO A 69 24.33 22.71 -2.32
C PRO A 69 23.19 23.52 -1.69
N PRO A 70 22.09 23.79 -2.42
CA PRO A 70 20.85 24.18 -1.75
C PRO A 70 20.51 23.14 -0.68
N PRO A 71 19.86 23.52 0.44
CA PRO A 71 19.51 22.58 1.49
C PRO A 71 18.77 21.40 0.86
N SER A 72 19.30 20.18 1.08
CA SER A 72 18.70 18.99 0.49
C SER A 72 17.27 18.86 1.01
N PRO A 73 16.29 18.56 0.16
CA PRO A 73 14.89 18.45 0.56
C PRO A 73 14.61 17.28 1.53
N GLY A 74 15.63 16.61 2.07
CA GLY A 74 15.54 15.38 2.85
C GLY A 74 15.43 14.13 1.98
N ASP A 75 15.16 13.00 2.62
CA ASP A 75 14.92 11.73 1.94
C ASP A 75 13.47 11.64 1.42
N VAL A 76 13.24 10.75 0.45
CA VAL A 76 11.90 10.39 -0.04
C VAL A 76 11.46 9.11 0.65
N PHE A 77 10.28 9.10 1.24
CA PHE A 77 9.73 7.96 1.99
C PHE A 77 8.49 7.38 1.31
N PHE A 78 8.43 6.05 1.27
CA PHE A 78 7.24 5.27 0.93
C PHE A 78 6.92 4.31 2.08
N VAL A 79 5.63 4.02 2.29
CA VAL A 79 5.18 3.16 3.38
C VAL A 79 4.22 2.08 2.88
N GLU A 80 4.48 0.83 3.29
CA GLU A 80 3.54 -0.29 3.20
C GLU A 80 3.14 -0.73 4.61
N THR A 81 1.90 -0.40 5.00
CA THR A 81 1.39 -0.67 6.36
C THR A 81 0.78 -2.06 6.53
N SER A 82 0.56 -2.81 5.44
CA SER A 82 0.07 -4.19 5.52
C SER A 82 1.21 -5.19 5.74
N GLU A 83 0.85 -6.45 6.00
CA GLU A 83 1.82 -7.55 6.08
C GLU A 83 2.31 -8.03 4.70
N ARG A 84 1.96 -7.33 3.61
CA ARG A 84 2.37 -7.72 2.26
C ARG A 84 3.87 -7.52 2.06
N THR A 85 4.48 -8.52 1.46
CA THR A 85 5.90 -8.53 1.08
C THR A 85 6.09 -8.74 -0.42
N ASN A 86 5.03 -8.60 -1.20
CA ASN A 86 5.01 -8.72 -2.66
C ASN A 86 4.51 -7.39 -3.25
N PRO A 87 5.40 -6.40 -3.43
CA PRO A 87 5.00 -5.11 -3.96
C PRO A 87 4.34 -5.27 -5.34
N SER A 88 3.26 -4.51 -5.56
CA SER A 88 2.55 -4.52 -6.84
C SER A 88 3.37 -3.85 -7.94
N TYR A 89 2.92 -3.96 -9.18
CA TYR A 89 3.51 -3.21 -10.29
C TYR A 89 3.47 -1.70 -10.05
N LEU A 90 2.31 -1.18 -9.65
CA LEU A 90 2.14 0.25 -9.39
C LEU A 90 3.06 0.72 -8.26
N PHE A 91 3.12 -0.03 -7.15
CA PHE A 91 4.06 0.22 -6.06
C PHE A 91 5.49 0.33 -6.58
N THR A 92 5.92 -0.69 -7.33
CA THR A 92 7.29 -0.79 -7.79
C THR A 92 7.62 0.36 -8.75
N CYS A 93 6.71 0.68 -9.68
CA CYS A 93 6.86 1.81 -10.60
C CYS A 93 6.89 3.16 -9.87
N SER A 94 6.09 3.34 -8.82
CA SER A 94 6.11 4.55 -7.99
C SER A 94 7.47 4.78 -7.37
N VAL A 95 8.01 3.77 -6.71
CA VAL A 95 9.33 3.84 -6.08
C VAL A 95 10.45 4.00 -7.11
N GLU A 96 10.40 3.22 -8.19
CA GLU A 96 11.35 3.31 -9.30
C GLU A 96 11.38 4.71 -9.91
N SER A 97 10.20 5.31 -10.16
CA SER A 97 10.09 6.64 -10.76
C SER A 97 10.75 7.71 -9.90
N ALA A 98 10.55 7.66 -8.57
CA ALA A 98 11.21 8.56 -7.63
C ALA A 98 12.73 8.37 -7.61
N ALA A 99 13.19 7.12 -7.55
CA ALA A 99 14.61 6.80 -7.56
C ALA A 99 15.31 7.27 -8.84
N ARG A 100 14.63 7.16 -9.99
CA ARG A 100 15.12 7.61 -11.30
C ARG A 100 15.15 9.13 -11.45
N ALA A 101 14.08 9.81 -11.04
CA ALA A 101 13.96 11.26 -11.16
C ALA A 101 14.94 12.00 -10.25
N HIS A 102 15.30 11.40 -9.11
CA HIS A 102 16.17 12.00 -8.10
C HIS A 102 17.32 11.08 -7.69
N PRO A 103 18.31 10.82 -8.56
CA PRO A 103 19.40 9.88 -8.28
C PRO A 103 20.32 10.33 -7.13
N GLY A 104 20.33 11.62 -6.79
CA GLY A 104 21.08 12.17 -5.64
C GLY A 104 20.32 12.13 -4.31
N THR A 105 19.05 11.72 -4.30
CA THR A 105 18.21 11.69 -3.11
C THR A 105 18.00 10.25 -2.67
N ARG A 106 18.17 9.95 -1.38
CA ARG A 106 17.88 8.62 -0.83
C ARG A 106 16.37 8.39 -0.82
N VAL A 107 15.97 7.24 -1.36
CA VAL A 107 14.59 6.76 -1.37
C VAL A 107 14.47 5.59 -0.40
N VAL A 108 13.65 5.75 0.62
CA VAL A 108 13.45 4.80 1.71
C VAL A 108 12.05 4.19 1.60
N VAL A 109 11.98 2.86 1.51
CA VAL A 109 10.74 2.10 1.53
C VAL A 109 10.62 1.37 2.86
N LEU A 110 9.63 1.77 3.65
CA LEU A 110 9.32 1.19 4.96
C LEU A 110 8.17 0.21 4.83
N MET A 111 8.41 -1.07 5.06
CA MET A 111 7.39 -2.11 4.94
C MET A 111 7.17 -2.86 6.24
N LYS A 112 5.93 -2.94 6.71
CA LYS A 112 5.59 -3.61 7.98
C LYS A 112 5.82 -5.12 7.92
N GLY A 113 5.44 -5.76 6.81
CA GLY A 113 5.55 -7.20 6.63
C GLY A 113 6.97 -7.78 6.55
N LEU A 114 8.01 -6.94 6.48
CA LEU A 114 9.40 -7.42 6.43
C LEU A 114 9.84 -7.99 7.78
N ALA A 115 10.61 -9.07 7.76
CA ALA A 115 11.15 -9.70 8.97
C ALA A 115 12.09 -8.75 9.74
N ASN A 116 12.18 -8.97 11.06
CA ASN A 116 13.05 -8.16 11.92
C ASN A 116 14.53 -8.57 11.77
N GLY A 117 15.44 -7.63 12.06
CA GLY A 117 16.90 -7.86 12.02
C GLY A 117 17.47 -7.95 10.60
N ASN A 118 18.61 -8.64 10.45
CA ASN A 118 19.36 -8.74 9.19
C ASN A 118 18.81 -9.82 8.24
N ALA A 119 17.50 -10.08 8.29
CA ALA A 119 16.89 -11.04 7.38
C ALA A 119 17.00 -10.54 5.93
N SER A 120 17.30 -11.44 5.00
CA SER A 120 17.30 -11.11 3.57
C SER A 120 15.91 -10.64 3.13
N LEU A 121 15.88 -9.72 2.17
CA LEU A 121 14.62 -9.33 1.54
C LEU A 121 13.93 -10.57 0.93
N PRO A 122 12.58 -10.59 0.90
CA PRO A 122 11.82 -11.65 0.25
C PRO A 122 12.26 -11.84 -1.20
N ASN A 123 12.21 -13.09 -1.67
CA ASN A 123 12.58 -13.41 -3.05
C ASN A 123 11.47 -12.97 -4.03
N HIS A 124 11.51 -11.72 -4.47
CA HIS A 124 10.50 -11.10 -5.33
C HIS A 124 11.13 -10.15 -6.35
N TRP A 125 10.64 -10.18 -7.59
CA TRP A 125 11.16 -9.38 -8.71
C TRP A 125 11.23 -7.88 -8.39
N GLY A 126 10.23 -7.34 -7.67
CA GLY A 126 10.19 -5.93 -7.29
C GLY A 126 11.38 -5.53 -6.41
N PHE A 127 11.79 -6.37 -5.45
CA PHE A 127 12.98 -6.09 -4.64
C PHE A 127 14.27 -6.19 -5.47
N SER A 128 14.35 -7.19 -6.35
CA SER A 128 15.49 -7.34 -7.26
C SER A 128 15.62 -6.18 -8.25
N LEU A 129 14.51 -5.60 -8.71
CA LEU A 129 14.53 -4.42 -9.56
C LEU A 129 14.98 -3.19 -8.77
N LEU A 130 14.39 -2.98 -7.61
CA LEU A 130 14.66 -1.81 -6.77
C LEU A 130 16.10 -1.81 -6.22
N SER A 131 16.71 -2.99 -6.02
CA SER A 131 18.12 -3.09 -5.63
C SER A 131 19.10 -2.65 -6.72
N CYS A 132 18.64 -2.40 -7.95
CA CYS A 132 19.47 -1.84 -9.01
C CYS A 132 19.78 -0.34 -8.81
N PHE A 133 19.03 0.35 -7.96
CA PHE A 133 19.19 1.78 -7.73
C PHE A 133 20.15 2.04 -6.57
N PRO A 134 21.22 2.84 -6.75
CA PRO A 134 22.22 3.06 -5.71
C PRO A 134 21.70 3.93 -4.55
N ASN A 135 20.61 4.66 -4.77
CA ASN A 135 19.96 5.53 -3.80
C ASN A 135 18.76 4.89 -3.09
N MET A 136 18.59 3.56 -3.20
CA MET A 136 17.47 2.83 -2.61
C MET A 136 17.80 2.20 -1.26
N GLU A 137 16.87 2.30 -0.32
CA GLU A 137 16.92 1.63 0.97
C GLU A 137 15.55 1.01 1.28
N ILE A 138 15.52 -0.30 1.55
CA ILE A 138 14.29 -1.01 1.91
C ILE A 138 14.46 -1.56 3.32
N ARG A 139 13.55 -1.17 4.23
CA ARG A 139 13.64 -1.51 5.65
C ARG A 139 12.30 -1.91 6.24
N ARG A 140 12.36 -2.67 7.33
CA ARG A 140 11.18 -2.97 8.14
C ARG A 140 10.61 -1.67 8.74
N LEU A 141 9.30 -1.52 8.67
CA LEU A 141 8.56 -0.50 9.39
C LEU A 141 8.30 -0.96 10.82
N ASP A 142 9.07 -0.44 11.77
CA ASP A 142 8.75 -0.58 13.20
C ASP A 142 7.82 0.57 13.61
N LEU A 143 6.54 0.25 13.80
CA LEU A 143 5.52 1.23 14.17
C LEU A 143 5.72 1.76 15.60
N VAL A 144 6.20 0.91 16.52
CA VAL A 144 6.44 1.32 17.91
C VAL A 144 7.56 2.35 17.93
N GLU A 145 8.65 2.07 17.21
CA GLU A 145 9.76 3.01 17.05
C GLU A 145 9.30 4.27 16.30
N LEU A 146 8.58 4.14 15.18
CA LEU A 146 8.15 5.28 14.38
C LEU A 146 7.29 6.25 15.21
N PHE A 147 6.31 5.74 15.96
CA PHE A 147 5.42 6.61 16.74
C PHE A 147 6.03 7.10 18.05
N SER A 148 7.04 6.41 18.60
CA SER A 148 7.70 6.82 19.86
C SER A 148 8.20 8.27 19.79
N GLY A 149 7.88 9.07 20.81
CA GLY A 149 8.26 10.49 20.86
C GLY A 149 7.45 11.42 19.94
N THR A 150 6.42 10.91 19.26
CA THR A 150 5.46 11.73 18.51
C THR A 150 4.15 11.90 19.29
N PRO A 151 3.34 12.93 19.00
CA PRO A 151 1.98 13.06 19.58
C PRO A 151 1.08 11.84 19.31
N LEU A 152 1.36 11.06 18.26
CA LEU A 152 0.60 9.87 17.89
C LEU A 152 0.96 8.62 18.71
N ALA A 153 2.02 8.67 19.55
CA ALA A 153 2.43 7.54 20.39
C ALA A 153 1.27 7.00 21.25
N LYS A 154 0.53 7.89 21.90
CA LYS A 154 -0.58 7.50 22.77
C LYS A 154 -1.72 6.87 21.98
N TRP A 155 -2.06 7.43 20.81
CA TRP A 155 -3.08 6.89 19.93
C TRP A 155 -2.71 5.47 19.47
N TYR A 156 -1.46 5.27 19.04
CA TYR A 156 -0.99 3.95 18.60
C TYR A 156 -0.90 2.92 19.73
N LEU A 157 -0.67 3.33 20.99
CA LEU A 157 -0.61 2.40 22.12
C LEU A 157 -1.99 2.02 22.68
N GLN A 158 -3.07 2.74 22.32
CA GLN A 158 -4.43 2.41 22.76
C GLN A 158 -4.95 1.17 22.05
N SER A 159 -5.58 0.23 22.75
CA SER A 159 -6.03 -1.05 22.16
C SER A 159 -7.13 -0.93 21.10
N ASP A 160 -7.83 0.19 21.03
CA ASP A 160 -9.06 0.31 20.25
C ASP A 160 -8.83 0.73 18.79
N HIS A 161 -7.67 1.29 18.44
CA HIS A 161 -7.40 1.74 17.07
C HIS A 161 -7.45 0.58 16.06
N GLN A 162 -7.10 -0.65 16.46
CA GLN A 162 -7.12 -1.82 15.56
C GLN A 162 -8.54 -2.30 15.23
N LYS A 163 -9.54 -1.83 15.98
CA LYS A 163 -10.94 -2.18 15.76
C LYS A 163 -11.63 -1.21 14.80
N GLU A 164 -10.94 -0.15 14.39
CA GLU A 164 -11.48 0.85 13.48
C GLU A 164 -11.67 0.25 12.07
N PRO A 165 -12.82 0.52 11.42
CA PRO A 165 -12.96 0.25 10.00
C PRO A 165 -11.84 0.96 9.23
N TYR A 166 -11.27 0.30 8.22
CA TYR A 166 -10.21 0.88 7.38
C TYR A 166 -8.92 1.24 8.13
N PHE A 167 -8.55 0.41 9.11
CA PHE A 167 -7.34 0.62 9.90
C PHE A 167 -6.06 0.80 9.07
N LEU A 168 -5.89 0.08 7.94
CA LEU A 168 -4.67 0.18 7.12
C LEU A 168 -4.46 1.59 6.51
N PRO A 169 -5.47 2.20 5.85
CA PRO A 169 -5.39 3.61 5.44
C PRO A 169 -5.11 4.57 6.60
N ILE A 170 -5.82 4.43 7.73
CA ILE A 170 -5.64 5.30 8.91
C ILE A 170 -4.22 5.18 9.46
N LEU A 171 -3.69 3.95 9.52
CA LEU A 171 -2.33 3.70 9.92
C LEU A 171 -1.33 4.34 8.93
N SER A 172 -1.62 4.33 7.63
CA SER A 172 -0.81 4.99 6.60
C SER A 172 -0.75 6.50 6.80
N ASP A 173 -1.89 7.13 7.06
CA ASP A 173 -1.99 8.57 7.35
C ASP A 173 -1.21 8.96 8.61
N ALA A 174 -1.30 8.14 9.65
CA ALA A 174 -0.54 8.31 10.87
C ALA A 174 0.98 8.15 10.61
N CYS A 175 1.38 7.13 9.84
CA CYS A 175 2.79 6.92 9.48
C CYS A 175 3.35 8.11 8.70
N ARG A 176 2.63 8.61 7.69
CA ARG A 176 3.01 9.83 6.94
C ARG A 176 3.27 10.99 7.89
N THR A 177 2.35 11.24 8.81
CA THR A 177 2.48 12.34 9.79
C THR A 177 3.69 12.14 10.70
N ALA A 178 3.91 10.92 11.21
CA ALA A 178 5.04 10.60 12.08
C ALA A 178 6.39 10.70 11.36
N ILE A 179 6.47 10.30 10.10
CA ILE A 179 7.68 10.43 9.27
C ILE A 179 8.01 11.91 9.08
N MET A 180 7.03 12.73 8.70
CA MET A 180 7.25 14.18 8.55
C MET A 180 7.68 14.84 9.87
N TRP A 181 7.13 14.39 11.00
CA TRP A 181 7.52 14.87 12.33
C TRP A 181 8.98 14.53 12.67
N LYS A 182 9.43 13.30 12.38
CA LYS A 182 10.75 12.80 12.82
C LYS A 182 11.88 13.15 11.87
N PHE A 183 11.63 12.99 10.58
CA PHE A 183 12.67 12.99 9.56
C PHE A 183 12.54 14.19 8.61
N GLY A 184 11.39 14.86 8.58
CA GLY A 184 11.08 15.78 7.49
C GLY A 184 11.09 15.06 6.14
N GLY A 185 11.57 15.71 5.09
CA GLY A 185 11.68 15.09 3.78
C GLY A 185 10.40 15.16 2.95
N ILE A 186 10.26 14.21 2.04
CA ILE A 186 9.10 14.05 1.17
C ILE A 186 8.48 12.68 1.42
N TYR A 187 7.17 12.62 1.63
CA TYR A 187 6.43 11.37 1.64
C TYR A 187 5.62 11.24 0.34
N LEU A 188 5.67 10.07 -0.28
CA LEU A 188 4.88 9.73 -1.46
C LEU A 188 4.08 8.44 -1.20
N ASP A 189 2.82 8.41 -1.63
CA ASP A 189 2.07 7.16 -1.63
C ASP A 189 2.58 6.23 -2.72
N THR A 190 2.34 4.93 -2.55
CA THR A 190 2.82 3.86 -3.44
C THR A 190 2.07 3.78 -4.77
N ASP A 191 1.34 4.84 -5.12
CA ASP A 191 0.59 5.04 -6.35
C ASP A 191 0.88 6.38 -7.04
N PHE A 192 1.86 7.16 -6.54
CA PHE A 192 2.37 8.35 -7.23
C PHE A 192 3.50 8.02 -8.19
N ILE A 193 3.46 8.62 -9.38
CA ILE A 193 4.55 8.55 -10.36
C ILE A 193 5.25 9.91 -10.41
N VAL A 194 6.56 9.90 -10.22
CA VAL A 194 7.43 11.07 -10.31
C VAL A 194 7.95 11.19 -11.75
N LEU A 195 7.92 12.41 -12.30
CA LEU A 195 8.31 12.71 -13.69
C LEU A 195 9.52 13.65 -13.74
#